data_AF-A0A1H8MLY9-F1
#
_entry.id   AF-A0A1H8MLY9-F1
#
_cell.length_a   1.000
_cell.length_b   1.000
_cell.length_c   1.000
_cell.angle_alpha   90.00
_cell.angle_beta   90.00
_cell.angle_gamma   90.00
#
_symmetry.space_group_name_H-M   'P 1'
#
loop_
_entity.id
_entity.type
_entity.pdbx_description
1 polymer ?
#
loop_
_entity_poly.entity_id
_entity_poly.type
_entity_poly.pdbx_seq_one_letter_code
_entity_poly.pdbx_strand_id
1 'polypeptide(L)'
;MKAWRERRAGLVVVLAAAAAVVSLAPPAAAADPSSTSVQASPASAAVDRLVTLDATVTCGSDPSGGLGVSFFDGPNLLATAPVSADGHSTLTTGFTTTGTHTITAAYNGDDGCSASNGTADVTVSDAPPPPAGTPGCLLCGLVDFHVGDIHNEVNVNGHNVTNVHK
;
A
#
# COMPACT_ATOMS: atom_id res chain seq x y z
N MET A 1 -53.04 79.69 5.33
CA MET A 1 -52.58 79.89 3.94
C MET A 1 -51.06 79.82 3.90
N LYS A 2 -50.51 79.21 2.84
CA LYS A 2 -49.07 79.07 2.50
C LYS A 2 -48.39 77.87 3.19
N ALA A 3 -48.18 76.73 2.50
CA ALA A 3 -47.28 76.51 1.35
C ALA A 3 -45.82 76.87 1.75
N TRP A 4 -44.77 76.13 1.42
CA TRP A 4 -44.55 75.10 0.42
C TRP A 4 -43.15 74.51 0.68
N ARG A 5 -42.85 73.44 -0.05
CA ARG A 5 -41.60 72.67 -0.22
C ARG A 5 -40.29 73.46 -0.39
N GLU A 6 -39.18 72.68 -0.31
CA GLU A 6 -37.86 72.76 -1.00
C GLU A 6 -36.67 72.74 0.01
N ARG A 7 -35.96 71.62 0.24
CA ARG A 7 -34.88 70.96 -0.54
C ARG A 7 -33.44 71.48 -0.25
N ARG A 8 -32.60 70.52 0.21
CA ARG A 8 -31.16 70.26 -0.09
C ARG A 8 -30.06 70.66 0.92
N ALA A 9 -29.37 69.58 1.36
CA ALA A 9 -27.92 69.35 1.46
C ALA A 9 -27.07 70.11 2.50
N GLY A 10 -26.40 69.34 3.38
CA GLY A 10 -25.34 69.83 4.26
C GLY A 10 -24.87 68.77 5.27
N LEU A 11 -23.69 68.24 5.04
CA LEU A 11 -23.00 67.11 5.68
C LEU A 11 -22.47 67.47 7.09
N VAL A 12 -22.68 66.66 8.13
CA VAL A 12 -21.77 66.60 9.30
C VAL A 12 -21.65 65.15 9.79
N VAL A 13 -20.44 64.62 9.66
CA VAL A 13 -19.93 63.34 10.17
C VAL A 13 -19.59 63.48 11.65
N VAL A 14 -19.97 62.51 12.49
CA VAL A 14 -19.32 62.19 13.78
C VAL A 14 -19.46 60.67 13.99
N LEU A 15 -18.49 59.87 13.54
CA LEU A 15 -17.34 59.30 14.27
C LEU A 15 -17.67 58.07 15.13
N ALA A 16 -16.84 57.05 14.89
CA ALA A 16 -16.99 55.64 15.22
C ALA A 16 -16.48 55.26 16.62
N ALA A 17 -16.89 54.08 17.09
CA ALA A 17 -16.11 53.26 18.01
C ALA A 17 -16.43 51.77 17.79
N ALA A 18 -15.70 51.12 16.88
CA ALA A 18 -15.55 49.67 16.89
C ALA A 18 -14.22 49.37 17.59
N ALA A 19 -14.28 48.89 18.82
CA ALA A 19 -13.09 48.44 19.55
C ALA A 19 -12.59 47.13 18.91
N ALA A 20 -11.52 47.21 18.11
CA ALA A 20 -10.80 46.04 17.66
C ALA A 20 -9.93 45.53 18.81
N VAL A 21 -10.29 44.39 19.40
CA VAL A 21 -9.35 43.59 20.17
C VAL A 21 -8.37 42.97 19.17
N VAL A 22 -7.23 43.62 18.96
CA VAL A 22 -6.10 43.02 18.26
C VAL A 22 -5.45 42.05 19.23
N SER A 23 -5.84 40.78 19.18
CA SER A 23 -5.05 39.71 19.78
C SER A 23 -3.73 39.63 19.01
N LEU A 24 -2.63 40.04 19.65
CA LEU A 24 -1.28 39.70 19.19
C LEU A 24 -1.10 38.19 19.36
N ALA A 25 -1.47 37.42 18.34
CA ALA A 25 -0.88 36.11 18.18
C ALA A 25 0.63 36.33 17.97
N PRO A 26 1.52 35.59 18.67
CA PRO A 26 2.92 35.57 18.28
C PRO A 26 3.00 35.21 16.80
N PRO A 27 4.01 35.69 16.04
CA PRO A 27 4.19 35.17 14.68
C PRO A 27 4.28 33.65 14.81
N ALA A 28 3.36 32.93 14.18
CA ALA A 28 3.58 31.51 13.95
C ALA A 28 4.97 31.44 13.33
N ALA A 29 5.93 30.82 14.03
CA ALA A 29 7.20 30.53 13.41
C ALA A 29 6.85 29.76 12.13
N ALA A 30 7.22 30.31 10.98
CA ALA A 30 6.92 29.65 9.73
C ALA A 30 7.70 28.33 9.73
N ALA A 31 6.99 27.20 9.74
CA ALA A 31 7.61 25.89 9.64
C ALA A 31 8.44 25.80 8.35
N ASP A 32 9.55 25.06 8.40
CA ASP A 32 10.42 24.85 7.25
C ASP A 32 9.63 24.14 6.13
N PRO A 33 9.84 24.53 4.85
CA PRO A 33 9.25 23.78 3.74
C PRO A 33 9.79 22.34 3.74
N SER A 34 8.90 21.37 3.50
CA SER A 34 9.28 19.96 3.40
C SER A 34 8.94 19.38 2.02
N SER A 35 9.59 18.27 1.68
CA SER A 35 9.28 17.48 0.49
C SER A 35 9.19 16.00 0.87
N THR A 36 8.18 15.31 0.35
CA THR A 36 7.94 13.88 0.60
C THR A 36 8.09 13.10 -0.69
N SER A 37 8.94 12.08 -0.68
CA SER A 37 9.03 11.06 -1.72
C SER A 37 8.48 9.74 -1.19
N VAL A 38 7.97 8.88 -2.08
CA VAL A 38 7.50 7.54 -1.72
C VAL A 38 7.92 6.55 -2.78
N GLN A 39 8.31 5.35 -2.36
CA GLN A 39 8.63 4.23 -3.23
C GLN A 39 7.93 2.96 -2.77
N ALA A 40 7.49 2.15 -3.71
CA ALA A 40 6.87 0.86 -3.45
C ALA A 40 7.84 -0.28 -3.80
N SER A 41 7.96 -1.27 -2.91
CA SER A 41 8.79 -2.45 -3.10
C SER A 41 8.03 -3.73 -2.72
N PRO A 42 7.70 -4.60 -3.69
CA PRO A 42 7.88 -4.42 -5.14
C PRO A 42 6.88 -3.39 -5.71
N ALA A 43 7.24 -2.75 -6.83
CA ALA A 43 6.33 -1.86 -7.58
C ALA A 43 5.24 -2.62 -8.38
N SER A 44 5.37 -3.95 -8.46
CA SER A 44 4.38 -4.84 -9.04
C SER A 44 4.17 -6.06 -8.14
N ALA A 45 2.90 -6.41 -7.89
CA ALA A 45 2.52 -7.50 -7.01
C ALA A 45 1.27 -8.23 -7.53
N ALA A 46 1.05 -9.46 -7.08
CA ALA A 46 -0.24 -10.12 -7.29
C ALA A 46 -1.23 -9.67 -6.20
N VAL A 47 -2.54 -9.84 -6.43
CA VAL A 47 -3.58 -9.65 -5.40
C VAL A 47 -3.19 -10.39 -4.11
N ASP A 48 -3.48 -9.78 -2.96
CA ASP A 48 -3.16 -10.28 -1.61
C ASP A 48 -1.66 -10.48 -1.32
N ARG A 49 -0.75 -10.02 -2.19
CA ARG A 49 0.67 -9.94 -1.88
C ARG A 49 1.02 -8.63 -1.22
N LEU A 50 1.94 -8.73 -0.25
CA LEU A 50 2.42 -7.59 0.50
C LEU A 50 3.35 -6.73 -0.37
N VAL A 51 3.14 -5.42 -0.26
CA VAL A 51 3.98 -4.36 -0.81
C VAL A 51 4.40 -3.46 0.34
N THR A 52 5.68 -3.12 0.38
CA THR A 52 6.23 -2.16 1.32
C THR A 52 6.31 -0.79 0.67
N LEU A 53 5.63 0.19 1.27
CA LEU A 53 5.67 1.60 0.91
C LEU A 53 6.67 2.29 1.84
N ASP A 54 7.73 2.85 1.27
CA ASP A 54 8.73 3.61 2.00
C ASP A 54 8.62 5.08 1.61
N ALA A 55 8.22 5.92 2.56
CA ALA A 55 8.17 7.36 2.41
C ALA A 55 9.41 8.00 3.05
N THR A 56 10.00 8.97 2.36
CA THR A 56 11.10 9.80 2.85
C THR A 56 10.66 11.26 2.86
N VAL A 57 10.63 11.84 4.05
CA VAL A 57 10.34 13.25 4.31
C VAL A 57 11.66 13.99 4.47
N THR A 58 11.83 15.07 3.71
CA THR A 58 13.00 15.95 3.79
C THR A 58 12.55 17.32 4.29
N CYS A 59 13.17 17.79 5.37
CA CYS A 59 12.88 19.06 6.02
C CYS A 59 14.16 19.64 6.65
N GLY A 60 14.21 20.94 6.89
CA GLY A 60 15.32 21.58 7.62
C GLY A 60 15.33 21.27 9.12
N SER A 61 14.16 20.98 9.68
CA SER A 61 13.91 20.60 11.06
C SER A 61 13.60 19.10 11.19
N ASP A 62 13.50 18.59 12.43
CA ASP A 62 13.15 17.20 12.71
C ASP A 62 11.67 16.91 12.36
N PRO A 63 11.37 15.95 11.47
CA PRO A 63 10.00 15.69 11.02
C PRO A 63 9.23 14.66 11.87
N SER A 64 9.74 14.23 13.03
CA SER A 64 9.14 13.14 13.82
C SER A 64 8.03 13.59 14.79
N GLY A 65 7.91 14.90 15.03
CA GLY A 65 7.03 15.47 16.07
C GLY A 65 5.53 15.51 15.75
N GLY A 66 5.13 15.15 14.54
CA GLY A 66 3.75 15.25 14.06
C GLY A 66 2.94 13.94 14.10
N LEU A 67 1.84 13.90 13.34
CA LEU A 67 1.06 12.68 13.11
C LEU A 67 1.79 11.65 12.21
N GLY A 68 2.82 12.08 11.49
CA GLY A 68 3.58 11.26 10.54
C GLY A 68 3.03 11.31 9.11
N VAL A 69 3.16 10.22 8.37
CA VAL A 69 2.72 10.10 6.96
C VAL A 69 1.45 9.26 6.86
N SER A 70 0.42 9.84 6.24
CA SER A 70 -0.82 9.15 5.86
C SER A 70 -0.69 8.61 4.45
N PHE A 71 -0.82 7.29 4.29
CA PHE A 71 -0.77 6.60 3.01
C PHE A 71 -2.18 6.34 2.49
N PHE A 72 -2.44 6.76 1.25
CA PHE A 72 -3.72 6.61 0.57
C PHE A 72 -3.56 5.82 -0.72
N ASP A 73 -4.59 5.08 -1.06
CA ASP A 73 -4.81 4.49 -2.39
C ASP A 73 -6.01 5.19 -3.02
N GLY A 74 -5.73 6.15 -3.92
CA GLY A 74 -6.74 7.10 -4.39
C GLY A 74 -7.39 7.84 -3.19
N PRO A 75 -8.72 7.74 -2.99
CA PRO A 75 -9.42 8.35 -1.86
C PRO A 75 -9.39 7.52 -0.57
N ASN A 76 -8.92 6.26 -0.61
CA ASN A 76 -8.98 5.34 0.53
C ASN A 76 -7.73 5.47 1.40
N LEU A 77 -7.92 5.76 2.71
CA LEU A 77 -6.82 5.73 3.67
C LEU A 77 -6.42 4.27 3.94
N LEU A 78 -5.15 3.96 3.70
CA LEU A 78 -4.56 2.66 4.05
C LEU A 78 -4.16 2.63 5.52
N ALA A 79 -3.29 3.56 5.92
CA ALA A 79 -2.86 3.77 7.30
C ALA A 79 -2.11 5.10 7.44
N THR A 80 -1.94 5.54 8.69
CA THR A 80 -1.00 6.60 9.06
C THR A 80 0.13 5.97 9.85
N ALA A 81 1.38 6.23 9.46
CA ALA A 81 2.57 5.72 10.13
C ALA A 81 3.45 6.88 10.64
N PRO A 82 4.09 6.72 11.81
CA PRO A 82 4.99 7.73 12.35
C PRO A 82 6.22 7.90 11.47
N VAL A 83 6.81 9.10 11.50
CA VAL A 83 8.06 9.42 10.81
C VAL A 83 9.20 9.37 11.82
N SER A 84 10.30 8.71 11.47
CA SER A 84 11.53 8.69 12.26
C SER A 84 12.27 10.03 12.15
N ALA A 85 13.17 10.32 13.08
CA ALA A 85 13.98 11.55 13.06
C ALA A 85 14.81 11.71 11.76
N ASP A 86 15.19 10.59 11.15
CA ASP A 86 15.85 10.51 9.83
C ASP A 86 14.90 10.74 8.63
N GLY A 87 13.61 10.99 8.87
CA GLY A 87 12.62 11.30 7.84
C GLY A 87 11.96 10.09 7.20
N HIS A 88 12.24 8.86 7.64
CA HIS A 88 11.63 7.66 7.07
C HIS A 88 10.30 7.28 7.74
N SER A 89 9.36 6.83 6.92
CA SER A 89 8.10 6.23 7.36
C SER A 89 7.76 5.05 6.45
N THR A 90 7.55 3.88 7.03
CA THR A 90 7.32 2.64 6.27
C THR A 90 5.95 2.05 6.58
N LEU A 91 5.25 1.57 5.55
CA LEU A 91 3.99 0.84 5.66
C LEU A 91 4.02 -0.42 4.79
N THR A 92 3.69 -1.58 5.36
CA THR A 92 3.48 -2.81 4.59
C THR A 92 1.98 -3.08 4.46
N THR A 93 1.49 -3.20 3.23
CA THR A 93 0.07 -3.40 2.93
C THR A 93 -0.13 -4.36 1.75
N GLY A 94 -1.29 -4.99 1.66
CA GLY A 94 -1.73 -5.74 0.48
C GLY A 94 -2.85 -5.02 -0.26
N PHE A 95 -3.08 -5.40 -1.52
CA PHE A 95 -4.15 -4.85 -2.36
C PHE A 95 -5.11 -5.97 -2.78
N THR A 96 -6.41 -5.68 -2.77
CA THR A 96 -7.48 -6.67 -3.04
C THR A 96 -8.06 -6.57 -4.45
N THR A 97 -7.70 -5.54 -5.21
CA THR A 97 -8.18 -5.31 -6.57
C THR A 97 -7.01 -5.33 -7.55
N THR A 98 -7.25 -5.79 -8.77
CA THR A 98 -6.27 -5.68 -9.84
C THR A 98 -6.31 -4.30 -10.48
N GLY A 99 -5.19 -3.91 -11.09
CA GLY A 99 -5.03 -2.61 -11.76
C GLY A 99 -3.88 -1.79 -11.19
N THR A 100 -3.81 -0.53 -11.62
CA THR A 100 -2.82 0.42 -11.12
C THR A 100 -3.39 1.17 -9.92
N HIS A 101 -2.71 1.08 -8.80
CA HIS A 101 -2.99 1.80 -7.57
C HIS A 101 -2.05 2.99 -7.44
N THR A 102 -2.59 4.21 -7.47
CA THR A 102 -1.80 5.43 -7.25
C THR A 102 -1.77 5.72 -5.75
N ILE A 103 -0.60 5.50 -5.17
CA ILE A 103 -0.33 5.68 -3.75
C ILE A 103 0.05 7.12 -3.49
N THR A 104 -0.65 7.77 -2.57
CA THR A 104 -0.28 9.11 -2.07
C THR A 104 0.25 8.97 -0.65
N ALA A 105 1.50 9.39 -0.43
CA ALA A 105 2.08 9.56 0.89
C ALA A 105 1.97 11.04 1.28
N ALA A 106 1.11 11.35 2.25
CA ALA A 106 0.90 12.70 2.74
C ALA A 106 1.54 12.86 4.12
N TYR A 107 2.65 13.61 4.20
CA TYR A 107 3.22 14.05 5.45
C TYR A 107 2.34 15.15 6.05
N ASN A 108 1.85 14.94 7.27
CA ASN A 108 0.87 15.82 7.90
C ASN A 108 1.47 17.13 8.45
N GLY A 109 2.80 17.26 8.44
CA GLY A 109 3.50 18.38 9.07
C GLY A 109 3.61 18.21 10.59
N ASP A 110 4.41 19.09 11.17
CA ASP A 110 4.62 19.26 12.61
C ASP A 110 4.94 20.74 12.92
N ASP A 111 5.31 21.07 14.16
CA ASP A 111 5.68 22.44 14.54
C ASP A 111 6.90 22.98 13.76
N GLY A 112 7.81 22.08 13.35
CA GLY A 112 9.04 22.43 12.63
C GLY A 112 8.95 22.34 11.10
N CYS A 113 8.09 21.47 10.55
CA CYS A 113 8.01 21.22 9.12
C CYS A 113 6.58 21.37 8.57
N SER A 114 6.45 22.11 7.47
CA SER A 114 5.19 22.21 6.73
C SER A 114 4.76 20.85 6.18
N ALA A 115 3.45 20.63 6.02
CA ALA A 115 2.90 19.45 5.34
C ALA A 115 3.39 19.37 3.88
N SER A 116 3.58 18.14 3.37
CA SER A 116 3.94 17.86 1.99
C SER A 116 3.43 16.48 1.56
N ASN A 117 3.50 16.17 0.26
CA ASN A 117 3.05 14.88 -0.24
C ASN A 117 3.87 14.41 -1.45
N GLY A 118 3.91 13.10 -1.64
CA GLY A 118 4.49 12.43 -2.80
C GLY A 118 3.60 11.30 -3.30
N THR A 119 3.83 10.83 -4.53
CA THR A 119 3.05 9.76 -5.14
C THR A 119 3.91 8.68 -5.78
N ALA A 120 3.46 7.44 -5.72
CA ALA A 120 4.03 6.30 -6.44
C ALA A 120 2.93 5.38 -6.96
N ASP A 121 3.19 4.66 -8.04
CA ASP A 121 2.25 3.68 -8.58
C ASP A 121 2.64 2.26 -8.20
N VAL A 122 1.63 1.45 -7.85
CA VAL A 122 1.75 0.01 -7.64
C VAL A 122 0.85 -0.71 -8.64
N THR A 123 1.42 -1.65 -9.38
CA THR A 123 0.67 -2.45 -10.35
C THR A 123 0.29 -3.80 -9.75
N VAL A 124 -1.01 -4.06 -9.64
CA VAL A 124 -1.55 -5.29 -9.06
C VAL A 124 -2.14 -6.17 -10.16
N SER A 125 -1.62 -7.39 -10.27
CA SER A 125 -2.06 -8.39 -11.25
C SER A 125 -2.80 -9.54 -10.57
N ASP A 126 -3.60 -10.29 -11.32
CA ASP A 126 -4.16 -11.54 -10.83
C ASP A 126 -3.07 -12.51 -10.36
N ALA A 127 -3.39 -13.33 -9.37
CA ALA A 127 -2.54 -14.45 -9.02
C ALA A 127 -2.40 -15.37 -10.25
N PRO A 128 -1.18 -15.81 -10.60
CA PRO A 128 -1.04 -16.78 -11.67
C PRO A 128 -1.90 -18.00 -11.34
N PRO A 129 -2.66 -18.54 -12.33
CA PRO A 129 -3.48 -19.72 -12.09
C PRO A 129 -2.58 -20.82 -11.53
N PRO A 130 -3.04 -21.60 -10.53
CA PRO A 130 -2.27 -22.73 -10.04
C PRO A 130 -1.88 -23.59 -11.25
N PRO A 131 -0.64 -24.10 -11.32
CA PRO A 131 -0.24 -24.97 -12.42
C PRO A 131 -1.31 -26.06 -12.51
N ALA A 132 -1.96 -26.15 -13.67
CA ALA A 132 -3.04 -27.11 -13.89
C ALA A 132 -2.50 -28.46 -13.43
N GLY A 133 -3.02 -28.97 -12.31
CA GLY A 133 -2.61 -30.27 -11.81
C GLY A 133 -2.79 -31.22 -12.97
N THR A 134 -1.69 -31.74 -13.50
CA THR A 134 -1.73 -32.65 -14.63
C THR A 134 -2.75 -33.71 -14.27
N PRO A 135 -3.86 -33.89 -15.01
CA PRO A 135 -4.79 -34.98 -14.74
C PRO A 135 -4.11 -36.27 -15.17
N GLY A 136 -3.24 -36.78 -14.29
CA GLY A 136 -2.38 -37.92 -14.53
C GLY A 136 -2.07 -38.57 -13.19
N CYS A 137 -2.94 -39.51 -12.80
CA CYS A 137 -2.68 -40.63 -11.90
C CYS A 137 -1.68 -40.36 -10.76
N LEU A 138 -2.20 -40.13 -9.54
CA LEU A 138 -1.47 -40.02 -8.26
C LEU A 138 -0.61 -41.26 -7.87
N LEU A 139 -0.39 -42.22 -8.77
CA LEU A 139 0.32 -43.49 -8.53
C LEU A 139 1.32 -43.91 -9.62
N CYS A 140 1.48 -43.19 -10.74
CA CYS A 140 2.42 -43.62 -11.80
C CYS A 140 3.88 -43.23 -11.55
N GLY A 141 4.18 -42.55 -10.43
CA GLY A 141 5.52 -42.05 -10.13
C GLY A 141 6.40 -42.94 -9.25
N LEU A 142 6.00 -44.17 -8.86
CA LEU A 142 6.80 -44.95 -7.90
C LEU A 142 7.45 -46.23 -8.40
N VAL A 143 7.06 -46.85 -9.51
CA VAL A 143 7.72 -48.08 -9.97
C VAL A 143 7.62 -48.26 -11.47
N ASP A 144 8.77 -48.27 -12.14
CA ASP A 144 8.94 -49.01 -13.39
C ASP A 144 8.83 -50.51 -13.04
N PHE A 145 7.61 -51.03 -12.95
CA PHE A 145 7.34 -52.45 -13.13
C PHE A 145 6.80 -52.60 -14.54
N HIS A 146 7.70 -52.85 -15.50
CA HIS A 146 7.30 -53.52 -16.73
C HIS A 146 6.82 -54.93 -16.35
N VAL A 147 5.50 -55.11 -16.18
CA VAL A 147 4.90 -56.45 -16.27
C VAL A 147 4.92 -56.83 -17.75
N GLY A 148 6.09 -57.24 -18.23
CA GLY A 148 6.17 -58.08 -19.41
C GLY A 148 5.46 -59.40 -19.10
N ASP A 149 4.72 -59.94 -20.07
CA ASP A 149 4.04 -61.23 -19.98
C ASP A 149 4.82 -62.24 -19.13
N ILE A 150 4.26 -62.64 -17.99
CA ILE A 150 4.80 -63.75 -17.22
C ILE A 150 4.38 -65.03 -17.94
N HIS A 151 5.24 -65.53 -18.82
CA HIS A 151 5.18 -66.89 -19.33
C HIS A 151 5.95 -67.81 -18.37
N ASN A 152 5.24 -68.52 -17.50
CA ASN A 152 5.82 -69.54 -16.64
C ASN A 152 5.94 -70.86 -17.43
N GLU A 153 7.05 -71.06 -18.12
CA GLU A 153 7.39 -72.33 -18.74
C GLU A 153 8.23 -73.19 -17.78
N VAL A 154 7.58 -74.17 -17.15
CA VAL A 154 8.23 -75.13 -16.25
C VAL A 154 8.83 -76.27 -17.09
N ASN A 155 10.15 -76.22 -17.31
CA ASN A 155 10.87 -77.30 -17.96
C ASN A 155 11.31 -78.36 -16.92
N VAL A 156 10.55 -79.46 -16.82
CA VAL A 156 10.93 -80.62 -15.98
C VAL A 156 11.87 -81.52 -16.78
N ASN A 157 13.17 -81.24 -16.72
CA ASN A 157 14.18 -82.14 -17.29
C ASN A 157 14.34 -83.40 -16.43
N GLY A 158 13.84 -84.51 -16.96
CA GLY A 158 14.54 -85.78 -16.90
C GLY A 158 14.37 -86.60 -15.62
N HIS A 159 13.49 -87.60 -15.73
CA HIS A 159 13.43 -88.81 -14.93
C HIS A 159 14.79 -89.26 -14.34
N ASN A 160 14.86 -89.41 -13.01
CA ASN A 160 15.41 -90.63 -12.41
C ASN A 160 14.86 -90.85 -11.00
N VAL A 161 13.63 -91.37 -10.89
CA VAL A 161 13.19 -92.01 -9.65
C VAL A 161 13.63 -93.47 -9.75
N THR A 162 14.71 -93.81 -9.04
CA THR A 162 15.10 -95.19 -8.81
C THR A 162 14.02 -95.87 -7.99
N ASN A 163 13.34 -96.82 -8.62
CA ASN A 163 12.28 -97.62 -8.02
C ASN A 163 12.90 -98.59 -6.99
N VAL A 164 12.62 -98.42 -5.70
CA VAL A 164 12.92 -99.44 -4.67
C VAL A 164 11.60 -100.13 -4.32
N HIS A 165 11.39 -101.32 -4.86
CA HIS A 165 10.40 -102.28 -4.36
C HIS A 165 11.10 -103.25 -3.38
N LYS A 166 10.50 -103.43 -2.21
CA LYS A 166 10.51 -104.69 -1.47
C LYS A 166 9.08 -105.13 -1.27
#